data_AF-A4IDD2-F1
#
_entry.id   AF-A4IDD2-F1
#
_cell.length_a   1.000
_cell.length_b   1.000
_cell.length_c   1.000
_cell.angle_alpha   90.00
_cell.angle_beta   90.00
_cell.angle_gamma   90.00
#
_symmetry.space_group_name_H-M   'P 1'
#
loop_
_entity.id
_entity.type
_entity.pdbx_description
1 polymer ?
#
loop_
_entity_poly.entity_id
_entity_poly.type
_entity_poly.pdbx_seq_one_letter_code
_entity_poly.pdbx_strand_id
1 'polypeptide(L)'
;MSAITCYKCGEAGHMSRSCPRAAVTRSCYNCGETGHMSRDCPSERKPKSCYNCGSTDHLSRECTNEAKAGADTRSCYNCGGTGHMSRDCPNERKPKSCYNCGSTDHLSRECPDRH
;
A
#
# COMPACT_ATOMS: atom_id res chain seq x y z
N MET A 1 7.66 26.24 4.81
CA MET A 1 8.12 25.23 3.84
C MET A 1 8.05 23.87 4.53
N SER A 2 7.04 23.03 4.24
CA SER A 2 6.98 21.68 4.81
C SER A 2 8.10 20.84 4.22
N ALA A 3 9.10 20.50 5.03
CA ALA A 3 10.18 19.62 4.62
C ALA A 3 9.57 18.26 4.27
N ILE A 4 9.85 17.74 3.07
CA ILE A 4 9.37 16.43 2.69
C ILE A 4 10.05 15.38 3.58
N THR A 5 9.25 14.66 4.35
CA THR A 5 9.73 13.58 5.21
C THR A 5 9.66 12.28 4.45
N CYS A 6 10.75 11.53 4.47
CA CYS A 6 10.82 10.25 3.82
C CYS A 6 9.99 9.22 4.59
N TYR A 7 8.92 8.73 3.98
CA TYR A 7 8.08 7.68 4.59
C TYR A 7 8.78 6.32 4.75
N LYS A 8 9.98 6.15 4.19
CA LYS A 8 10.75 4.90 4.32
C LYS A 8 11.74 4.92 5.49
N CYS A 9 12.29 6.08 5.85
CA CYS A 9 13.29 6.18 6.92
C CYS A 9 12.96 7.22 8.00
N GLY A 10 11.89 8.00 7.85
CA GLY A 10 11.46 9.03 8.80
C GLY A 10 12.25 10.34 8.76
N GLU A 11 13.37 10.41 8.01
CA GLU A 11 14.18 11.62 7.93
C GLU A 11 13.61 12.65 6.94
N ALA A 12 13.71 13.93 7.29
CA ALA A 12 13.29 15.06 6.46
C ALA A 12 14.41 15.51 5.50
N GLY A 13 14.01 16.03 4.33
CA GLY A 13 14.93 16.59 3.33
C GLY A 13 15.01 15.80 2.02
N HIS A 14 14.35 14.65 1.92
CA HIS A 14 14.28 13.88 0.68
C HIS A 14 12.97 13.11 0.54
N MET A 15 12.56 12.89 -0.70
CA MET A 15 11.37 12.10 -1.02
C MET A 15 11.68 10.60 -0.90
N SER A 16 10.70 9.76 -0.55
CA SER A 16 10.88 8.29 -0.41
C SER A 16 11.50 7.58 -1.62
N ARG A 17 11.43 8.17 -2.81
CA ARG A 17 12.09 7.67 -4.03
C ARG A 17 13.60 7.93 -4.04
N SER A 18 14.04 9.03 -3.43
CA SER A 18 15.43 9.46 -3.35
C SER A 18 16.04 9.20 -1.97
N CYS A 19 15.53 8.20 -1.25
CA CYS A 19 16.05 7.84 0.05
C CYS A 19 17.44 7.21 -0.08
N PRO A 20 18.50 7.80 0.50
CA PRO A 20 19.84 7.24 0.44
C PRO A 20 19.91 5.90 1.20
N ARG A 21 19.03 5.70 2.19
CA ARG A 21 18.86 4.44 2.93
C ARG A 21 17.82 3.50 2.31
N ALA A 22 17.39 3.74 1.07
CA ALA A 22 16.40 2.89 0.41
C ALA A 22 16.83 1.42 0.30
N ALA A 23 18.13 1.15 0.14
CA ALA A 23 18.67 -0.21 0.07
C ALA A 23 18.66 -0.93 1.44
N VAL A 24 18.80 -0.17 2.53
CA VAL A 24 18.80 -0.73 3.89
C VAL A 24 17.37 -0.96 4.38
N THR A 25 16.46 -0.04 4.07
CA THR A 25 15.05 -0.08 4.51
C THR A 25 14.18 -1.02 3.68
N ARG A 26 14.64 -1.45 2.50
CA ARG A 26 13.87 -2.30 1.59
C ARG A 26 14.59 -3.63 1.40
N SER A 27 13.92 -4.72 1.75
CA SER A 27 14.38 -6.08 1.49
C SER A 27 14.41 -6.36 -0.01
N CYS A 28 15.42 -7.08 -0.45
CA CYS A 28 15.62 -7.51 -1.82
C CYS A 28 14.44 -8.39 -2.26
N TYR A 29 13.75 -8.03 -3.35
CA TYR A 29 12.66 -8.85 -3.90
C TYR A 29 13.10 -10.20 -4.47
N ASN A 30 14.41 -10.48 -4.55
CA ASN A 30 14.94 -11.77 -5.00
C ASN A 30 15.23 -12.71 -3.81
N CYS A 31 16.10 -12.29 -2.89
CA CYS A 31 16.52 -13.14 -1.77
C CYS A 31 15.81 -12.81 -0.43
N GLY A 32 15.23 -11.62 -0.28
CA GLY A 32 14.59 -11.15 0.95
C GLY A 32 15.53 -10.38 1.89
N GLU A 33 16.84 -10.39 1.65
CA GLU A 33 17.80 -9.70 2.52
C GLU A 33 17.85 -8.19 2.27
N THR A 34 18.18 -7.42 3.30
CA THR A 34 18.37 -5.96 3.21
C THR A 34 19.81 -5.61 2.84
N GLY A 35 20.06 -4.35 2.47
CA GLY A 35 21.39 -3.85 2.16
C GLY A 35 21.71 -3.81 0.66
N HIS A 36 20.89 -4.44 -0.19
CA HIS A 36 21.01 -4.36 -1.65
C HIS A 36 19.64 -4.35 -2.32
N MET A 37 19.60 -3.88 -3.58
CA MET A 37 18.39 -4.00 -4.40
C MET A 37 18.42 -5.29 -5.22
N SER A 38 17.26 -5.75 -5.71
CA SER A 38 17.17 -6.95 -6.55
C SER A 38 18.00 -6.92 -7.83
N ARG A 39 18.44 -5.74 -8.26
CA ARG A 39 19.34 -5.57 -9.41
C ARG A 39 20.79 -5.92 -9.06
N ASP A 40 21.16 -5.72 -7.80
CA ASP A 40 22.49 -5.92 -7.23
C ASP A 40 22.52 -7.17 -6.31
N CYS A 41 21.54 -8.07 -6.49
CA CYS A 41 21.45 -9.28 -5.67
C CYS A 41 22.55 -10.26 -6.07
N PRO A 42 23.42 -10.68 -5.13
CA PRO A 42 24.50 -11.62 -5.41
C PRO A 42 23.99 -13.07 -5.63
N SER A 43 22.76 -13.37 -5.22
CA SER A 43 22.15 -14.68 -5.42
C SER A 43 21.56 -14.83 -6.83
N GLU A 44 21.52 -16.07 -7.30
CA GLU A 44 20.76 -16.51 -8.49
C GLU A 44 19.36 -15.87 -8.52
N ARG A 45 18.92 -15.42 -9.70
CA ARG A 45 17.58 -14.84 -9.85
C ARG A 45 16.53 -15.94 -9.69
N LYS A 46 15.71 -15.84 -8.65
CA LYS A 46 14.55 -16.72 -8.49
C LYS A 46 13.58 -16.50 -9.66
N PRO A 47 13.00 -17.57 -10.21
CA PRO A 47 11.96 -17.46 -11.22
C PRO A 47 10.82 -16.61 -10.66
N LYS A 48 10.32 -15.67 -11.49
CA LYS A 48 9.24 -14.78 -11.07
C LYS A 48 7.99 -15.63 -10.85
N SER A 49 7.47 -15.60 -9.64
CA SER A 49 6.17 -16.17 -9.34
C SER A 49 5.08 -15.10 -9.36
N CYS A 50 3.87 -15.53 -9.67
CA CYS A 50 2.65 -14.79 -9.50
C CYS A 50 2.56 -14.29 -8.05
N TYR A 51 2.60 -12.98 -7.85
CA TYR A 51 2.42 -12.37 -6.54
C TYR A 51 1.00 -12.59 -5.98
N ASN A 52 0.03 -12.93 -6.84
CA ASN A 52 -1.33 -13.24 -6.42
C ASN A 52 -1.48 -14.68 -5.92
N CYS A 53 -1.05 -15.71 -6.65
CA CYS A 53 -1.29 -17.09 -6.25
C CYS A 53 -0.01 -17.86 -5.83
N GLY A 54 1.17 -17.32 -6.10
CA GLY A 54 2.46 -17.97 -5.84
C GLY A 54 2.94 -18.91 -6.95
N SER A 55 2.14 -19.15 -8.00
CA SER A 55 2.53 -20.00 -9.14
C SER A 55 3.68 -19.39 -9.94
N THR A 56 4.61 -20.20 -10.45
CA THR A 56 5.68 -19.76 -11.37
C THR A 56 5.29 -19.86 -12.85
N ASP A 57 4.10 -20.37 -13.15
CA ASP A 57 3.61 -20.58 -14.52
C ASP A 57 3.22 -19.26 -15.21
N HIS A 58 2.70 -18.31 -14.43
CA HIS A 58 2.25 -17.01 -14.93
C HIS A 58 2.66 -15.86 -14.00
N LEU A 59 2.58 -14.63 -14.50
CA LEU A 59 2.75 -13.41 -13.70
C LEU A 59 1.41 -12.94 -13.13
N SER A 60 1.42 -12.10 -12.09
CA SER A 60 0.18 -11.60 -11.46
C SER A 60 -0.82 -10.95 -12.41
N ARG A 61 -0.37 -10.47 -13.57
CA ARG A 61 -1.21 -9.86 -14.60
C ARG A 61 -2.05 -10.88 -15.37
N GLU A 62 -1.55 -12.11 -15.43
CA GLU A 62 -2.16 -13.26 -16.11
C GLU A 62 -2.80 -14.22 -15.09
N CYS A 63 -2.79 -13.84 -13.82
CA CYS A 63 -3.40 -14.62 -12.75
C CYS A 63 -4.91 -14.54 -12.84
N THR A 64 -5.53 -15.67 -13.17
CA THR A 64 -6.99 -15.85 -13.17
C THR A 64 -7.55 -16.19 -11.79
N ASN A 65 -6.69 -16.57 -10.83
CA ASN A 65 -7.12 -16.78 -9.44
C ASN A 65 -7.53 -15.46 -8.80
N GLU A 66 -8.53 -15.52 -7.92
CA GLU A 66 -8.98 -14.38 -7.13
C GLU A 66 -7.77 -13.69 -6.48
N ALA A 67 -7.60 -12.40 -6.76
CA ALA A 67 -6.40 -11.67 -6.36
C ALA A 67 -6.16 -11.85 -4.85
N LYS A 68 -4.93 -12.22 -4.45
CA LYS A 68 -4.58 -12.35 -3.03
C LYS A 68 -5.01 -11.07 -2.32
N ALA A 69 -5.79 -11.25 -1.26
CA ALA A 69 -6.33 -10.27 -0.32
C ALA A 69 -5.45 -9.01 -0.16
N GLY A 70 -5.57 -8.08 -1.10
CA GLY A 70 -4.66 -6.93 -1.22
C GLY A 70 -5.18 -5.85 -2.15
N ALA A 71 -5.94 -6.25 -3.19
CA ALA A 71 -6.77 -5.31 -3.94
C ALA A 71 -8.06 -4.95 -3.17
N ASP A 72 -8.55 -5.87 -2.32
CA ASP A 72 -9.83 -5.78 -1.60
C ASP A 72 -9.73 -6.03 -0.09
N THR A 73 -8.53 -5.96 0.50
CA THR A 73 -8.45 -5.94 1.99
C THR A 73 -8.94 -4.64 2.59
N ARG A 74 -9.14 -3.61 1.76
CA ARG A 74 -9.77 -2.37 2.20
C ARG A 74 -11.27 -2.60 2.30
N SER A 75 -11.73 -2.76 3.54
CA SER A 75 -13.14 -2.64 3.87
C SER A 75 -13.74 -1.43 3.18
N CYS A 76 -14.86 -1.63 2.50
CA CYS A 76 -15.65 -0.59 1.90
C CYS A 76 -15.90 0.54 2.93
N TYR A 77 -15.39 1.74 2.69
CA TYR A 77 -15.59 2.90 3.58
C TYR A 77 -17.06 3.32 3.76
N ASN A 78 -17.99 2.74 3.00
CA ASN A 78 -19.42 3.00 3.13
C ASN A 78 -20.10 2.02 4.10
N CYS A 79 -19.86 0.71 3.94
CA CYS A 79 -20.57 -0.33 4.70
C CYS A 79 -19.66 -1.23 5.57
N GLY A 80 -18.35 -1.13 5.43
CA GLY A 80 -17.37 -1.98 6.12
C GLY A 80 -17.16 -3.36 5.51
N GLY A 81 -17.94 -3.75 4.49
CA GLY A 81 -17.81 -5.04 3.81
C GLY A 81 -16.53 -5.16 2.98
N THR A 82 -16.11 -6.39 2.71
CA THR A 82 -15.01 -6.74 1.79
C THR A 82 -15.59 -7.33 0.49
N GLY A 83 -14.78 -7.40 -0.56
CA GLY A 83 -15.19 -7.84 -1.91
C GLY A 83 -15.68 -6.71 -2.84
N HIS A 84 -15.63 -5.44 -2.40
CA HIS A 84 -15.94 -4.29 -3.23
C HIS A 84 -15.36 -2.98 -2.68
N MET A 85 -15.15 -1.99 -3.55
CA MET A 85 -14.78 -0.63 -3.13
C MET A 85 -16.02 0.21 -2.79
N SER A 86 -15.87 1.30 -2.03
CA SER A 86 -16.97 2.21 -1.70
C SER A 86 -17.73 2.79 -2.90
N ARG A 87 -17.10 2.76 -4.09
CA ARG A 87 -17.73 3.21 -5.34
C ARG A 87 -18.73 2.19 -5.88
N ASP A 88 -18.47 0.92 -5.61
CA ASP A 88 -19.23 -0.25 -6.05
C ASP A 88 -20.06 -0.84 -4.89
N CYS A 89 -20.30 -0.04 -3.85
CA CYS A 89 -21.07 -0.48 -2.69
C CYS A 89 -22.56 -0.63 -3.05
N PRO A 90 -23.17 -1.81 -2.85
CA PRO A 90 -24.60 -2.03 -3.12
C PRO A 90 -25.51 -1.34 -2.08
N ASN A 91 -24.95 -0.94 -0.93
CA ASN A 91 -25.70 -0.24 0.12
C ASN A 91 -25.78 1.26 -0.17
N GLU A 92 -26.81 1.90 0.37
CA GLU A 92 -27.00 3.35 0.32
C GLU A 92 -25.75 4.09 0.81
N ARG A 93 -25.42 5.21 0.15
CA ARG A 93 -24.25 6.01 0.53
C ARG A 93 -24.50 6.72 1.85
N LYS A 94 -23.74 6.35 2.88
CA LYS A 94 -23.72 7.08 4.14
C LYS A 94 -23.15 8.48 3.94
N PRO A 95 -23.68 9.49 4.63
CA PRO A 95 -23.07 10.82 4.63
C PRO A 95 -21.62 10.71 5.10
N LYS A 96 -20.73 11.42 4.41
CA LYS A 96 -19.31 11.41 4.76
C LYS A 96 -19.15 11.97 6.17
N SER A 97 -18.41 11.25 7.01
CA SER A 97 -18.01 11.72 8.32
C SER A 97 -16.50 11.95 8.37
N CYS A 98 -16.09 12.82 9.29
CA CYS A 98 -14.71 13.00 9.68
C CYS A 98 -14.12 11.66 10.12
N TYR A 99 -13.08 11.18 9.42
CA TYR A 99 -12.37 9.95 9.79
C TYR A 99 -11.59 10.06 11.11
N ASN A 100 -11.42 11.26 11.67
CA ASN A 100 -10.70 11.46 12.94
C ASN A 100 -11.66 11.46 14.14
N CYS A 101 -12.81 12.14 14.06
CA CYS A 101 -13.73 12.32 15.18
C CYS A 101 -15.16 11.79 14.94
N GLY A 102 -15.46 11.30 13.73
CA GLY A 102 -16.78 10.74 13.38
C GLY A 102 -17.89 11.75 13.09
N SER A 103 -17.65 13.06 13.24
CA SER A 103 -18.65 14.09 12.94
C SER A 103 -19.03 14.15 11.46
N THR A 104 -20.30 14.36 11.11
CA THR A 104 -20.77 14.55 9.73
C THR A 104 -20.75 16.00 9.26
N ASP A 105 -20.41 16.93 10.14
CA ASP A 105 -20.38 18.37 9.85
C ASP A 105 -19.17 18.77 8.98
N HIS A 106 -18.04 18.08 9.15
CA HIS A 106 -16.80 18.36 8.44
C HIS A 106 -16.08 17.08 8.00
N LEU A 107 -15.15 17.21 7.06
CA LEU A 107 -14.25 16.12 6.65
C LEU A 107 -12.95 16.15 7.46
N SER A 108 -12.19 15.06 7.50
CA SER A 108 -10.92 14.97 8.27
C SER A 108 -9.90 16.07 8.02
N ARG A 109 -9.98 16.75 6.88
CA ARG A 109 -9.10 17.87 6.53
C ARG A 109 -9.42 19.14 7.32
N GLU A 110 -10.66 19.27 7.73
CA GLU A 110 -11.24 20.39 8.48
C GLU A 110 -11.51 19.98 9.94
N CYS A 111 -11.02 18.81 10.36
CA CYS A 111 -11.19 18.36 11.73
C CYS A 111 -10.42 19.28 12.69
N PRO A 112 -11.10 19.91 13.66
CA PRO A 112 -10.45 20.78 14.63
C PRO A 112 -9.44 20.03 15.51
N ASP A 113 -9.63 18.72 15.71
CA ASP A 113 -8.75 17.84 16.48
C ASP A 113 -7.62 17.21 15.65
N ARG A 114 -7.30 17.77 14.47
CA ARG A 114 -6.22 17.24 13.62
C ARG A 114 -4.85 17.58 14.23
N HIS A 115 -4.32 16.68 15.05
CA HIS A 115 -2.92 16.68 15.51
C HIS A 115 -1.95 16.10 14.47
#